data_AF-A0A8T2PYQ8-F1
#
_entry.id   AF-A0A8T2PYQ8-F1
#
_cell.length_a   1.000
_cell.length_b   1.000
_cell.length_c   1.000
_cell.angle_alpha   90.00
_cell.angle_beta   90.00
_cell.angle_gamma   90.00
#
_symmetry.space_group_name_H-M   'P 1'
#
loop_
_entity.id
_entity.type
_entity.pdbx_description
1 polymer ?
#
loop_
_entity_poly.entity_id
_entity_poly.type
_entity_poly.pdbx_seq_one_letter_code
_entity_poly.pdbx_strand_id
1 'polypeptide(L)'
;MRNDFMKLKEEFNAKHSVVRIPGLDPPWKIAVLVSWKDHCLVDLLHFWQQGKVPVQISCVISNHVREENTSVIRFLTRHKIPYHFIPATKKNKHEEEILQLISQTDFLVLAHYMQILSPEFLKTYGRDIINIHHGLLPSFKGANPYKQAYEAGVKLIGATSHFVTEELDDGPIIEQMIERVSHRDSLESFAMKSQYLEKACLVKAIKYYCDLRILHHGQRKTIVFD
;
A
#
# COMPACT_ATOMS: atom_id res chain seq x y z
N MET A 1 -1.65 -26.74 20.01
CA MET A 1 -2.13 -25.85 18.93
C MET A 1 -1.11 -25.66 17.81
N ARG A 2 0.02 -24.95 17.99
CA ARG A 2 1.02 -24.76 16.89
C ARG A 2 1.54 -26.08 16.30
N ASN A 3 1.88 -27.06 17.14
CA ASN A 3 2.35 -28.36 16.67
C ASN A 3 1.26 -29.15 15.92
N ASP A 4 0.00 -29.05 16.36
CA ASP A 4 -1.12 -29.72 15.69
C ASP A 4 -1.39 -29.09 14.32
N PHE A 5 -1.29 -27.77 14.23
CA PHE A 5 -1.46 -27.05 12.97
C PHE A 5 -0.33 -27.33 11.96
N MET A 6 0.91 -27.53 12.44
CA MET A 6 2.00 -27.97 11.57
C MET A 6 1.77 -29.38 11.02
N LYS A 7 1.27 -30.31 11.85
CA LYS A 7 0.89 -31.66 11.37
C LYS A 7 -0.20 -31.59 10.31
N LEU A 8 -1.25 -30.80 10.52
CA LEU A 8 -2.30 -30.59 9.51
C LEU A 8 -1.74 -29.96 8.23
N LYS A 9 -0.82 -29.00 8.35
CA LYS A 9 -0.15 -28.39 7.18
C LYS A 9 0.54 -29.47 6.34
N GLU A 10 1.29 -30.36 6.98
CA GLU A 10 1.98 -31.47 6.31
C GLU A 10 0.99 -32.47 5.71
N GLU A 11 -0.03 -32.88 6.47
CA GLU A 11 -1.07 -33.83 6.04
C GLU A 11 -1.81 -33.36 4.78
N PHE A 12 -2.20 -32.08 4.74
CA PHE A 12 -2.91 -31.50 3.59
C PHE A 12 -1.98 -30.90 2.52
N ASN A 13 -0.65 -31.05 2.66
CA ASN A 13 0.35 -30.44 1.79
C ASN A 13 0.09 -28.93 1.55
N ALA A 14 -0.29 -28.23 2.62
CA ALA A 14 -0.69 -26.83 2.55
C ALA A 14 0.53 -25.94 2.30
N LYS A 15 0.49 -25.17 1.21
CA LYS A 15 1.57 -24.24 0.83
C LYS A 15 1.74 -23.11 1.84
N HIS A 16 0.62 -22.58 2.32
CA HIS A 16 0.59 -21.53 3.34
C HIS A 16 -0.40 -21.90 4.43
N SER A 17 -0.04 -21.59 5.67
CA SER A 17 -0.90 -21.80 6.82
C SER A 17 -0.62 -20.68 7.82
N VAL A 18 -1.66 -19.89 8.12
CA VAL A 18 -1.57 -18.75 9.04
C VAL A 18 -2.78 -18.83 9.95
N VAL A 19 -2.54 -18.74 11.25
CA VAL A 19 -3.58 -18.59 12.27
C VAL A 19 -3.20 -17.37 13.09
N ARG A 20 -4.11 -16.41 13.15
CA ARG A 20 -4.02 -15.30 14.09
C ARG A 20 -5.29 -15.22 14.91
N ILE A 21 -5.13 -14.93 16.20
CA ILE A 21 -6.24 -14.76 17.14
C ILE A 21 -6.33 -13.27 17.47
N PRO A 22 -7.37 -12.57 16.99
CA PRO A 22 -7.60 -11.16 17.33
C PRO A 22 -7.59 -10.94 18.85
N GLY A 23 -6.78 -9.99 19.32
CA GLY A 23 -6.66 -9.64 20.73
C GLY A 23 -5.62 -10.44 21.53
N LEU A 24 -5.09 -11.54 21.00
CA LEU A 24 -3.98 -12.30 21.60
C LEU A 24 -2.67 -12.10 20.84
N ASP A 25 -2.72 -12.06 19.51
CA ASP A 25 -1.54 -11.79 18.70
C ASP A 25 -1.25 -10.28 18.61
N PRO A 26 0.03 -9.88 18.53
CA PRO A 26 0.41 -8.48 18.39
C PRO A 26 -0.15 -7.88 17.09
N PRO A 27 -0.41 -6.57 16.99
CA PRO A 27 -0.82 -5.97 15.73
C PRO A 27 0.25 -6.19 14.65
N TRP A 28 -0.16 -6.24 13.37
CA TRP A 28 0.79 -6.25 12.26
C TRP A 28 1.67 -5.01 12.29
N LYS A 29 2.98 -5.16 12.24
CA LYS A 29 3.93 -4.04 12.22
C LYS A 29 4.27 -3.67 10.79
N ILE A 30 4.03 -2.43 10.39
CA ILE A 30 4.22 -1.96 9.01
C ILE A 30 5.12 -0.74 8.95
N ALA A 31 5.78 -0.55 7.81
CA ALA A 31 6.31 0.74 7.40
C ALA A 31 5.52 1.25 6.19
N VAL A 32 5.43 2.58 6.07
CA VAL A 32 4.72 3.24 4.96
C VAL A 32 5.71 4.06 4.15
N LEU A 33 5.84 3.75 2.87
CA LEU A 33 6.61 4.54 1.92
C LEU A 33 5.69 5.52 1.19
N VAL A 34 6.12 6.77 1.07
CA VAL A 34 5.37 7.86 0.45
C VAL A 34 6.30 8.73 -0.38
N SER A 35 5.81 9.33 -1.46
CA SER A 35 6.55 10.37 -2.18
C SER A 35 5.98 11.76 -1.85
N TRP A 36 5.80 12.63 -2.84
CA TRP A 36 5.29 13.98 -2.64
C TRP A 36 3.78 14.02 -2.35
N LYS A 37 2.98 13.13 -2.96
CA LYS A 37 1.55 12.99 -2.68
C LYS A 37 1.34 12.24 -1.36
N ASP A 38 0.71 12.87 -0.38
CA ASP A 38 0.46 12.29 0.94
C ASP A 38 -1.01 11.96 1.21
N HIS A 39 -1.92 12.16 0.26
CA HIS A 39 -3.35 12.00 0.48
C HIS A 39 -3.72 10.60 1.00
N CYS A 40 -3.09 9.54 0.47
CA CYS A 40 -3.26 8.17 0.99
C CYS A 40 -2.64 7.97 2.37
N LEU A 41 -1.47 8.57 2.65
CA LEU A 41 -0.84 8.52 3.97
C LEU A 41 -1.70 9.22 5.02
N VAL A 42 -2.24 10.40 4.71
CA VAL A 42 -3.10 11.19 5.62
C VAL A 42 -4.33 10.40 6.03
N ASP A 43 -5.04 9.80 5.07
CA ASP A 43 -6.22 8.99 5.37
C ASP A 43 -5.85 7.71 6.14
N LEU A 44 -4.76 7.03 5.75
CA LEU A 44 -4.27 5.86 6.48
C LEU A 44 -3.99 6.20 7.95
N LEU A 45 -3.29 7.29 8.22
CA LEU A 45 -2.99 7.77 9.58
C LEU A 45 -4.27 8.15 10.34
N HIS A 46 -5.24 8.78 9.67
CA HIS A 46 -6.53 9.12 10.26
C HIS A 46 -7.31 7.86 10.69
N PHE A 47 -7.44 6.88 9.80
CA PHE A 47 -8.13 5.62 10.10
C PHE A 47 -7.37 4.77 11.13
N TRP A 48 -6.04 4.80 11.10
CA TRP A 48 -5.19 4.18 12.12
C TRP A 48 -5.46 4.77 13.51
N GLN A 49 -5.50 6.10 13.65
CA GLN A 49 -5.81 6.76 14.93
C GLN A 49 -7.22 6.39 15.44
N GLN A 50 -8.17 6.14 14.54
CA GLN A 50 -9.52 5.70 14.89
C GLN A 50 -9.60 4.20 15.24
N GLY A 51 -8.49 3.46 15.18
CA GLY A 51 -8.47 2.01 15.40
C GLY A 51 -9.11 1.19 14.29
N LYS A 52 -9.38 1.79 13.12
CA LYS A 52 -10.03 1.12 11.98
C LYS A 52 -9.04 0.35 11.10
N VAL A 53 -7.75 0.62 11.25
CA VAL A 53 -6.65 -0.12 10.60
C VAL A 53 -5.78 -0.72 11.72
N PRO A 54 -5.91 -2.04 12.00
CA PRO A 54 -5.33 -2.68 13.19
C PRO A 54 -3.85 -3.03 12.99
N VAL A 55 -3.03 -2.01 12.73
CA VAL A 55 -1.58 -2.11 12.50
C VAL A 55 -0.80 -1.26 13.49
N GLN A 56 0.45 -1.61 13.71
CA GLN A 56 1.44 -0.75 14.33
C GLN A 56 2.32 -0.14 13.23
N ILE A 57 2.23 1.18 13.04
CA ILE A 57 3.08 1.88 12.08
C ILE A 57 4.44 2.12 12.74
N SER A 58 5.48 1.45 12.26
CA SER A 58 6.84 1.56 12.83
C SER A 58 7.57 2.81 12.38
N CYS A 59 7.37 3.23 11.13
CA CYS A 59 7.95 4.45 10.57
C CYS A 59 7.27 4.82 9.24
N VAL A 60 7.47 6.07 8.83
CA VAL A 60 7.15 6.57 7.49
C VAL A 60 8.46 6.91 6.78
N ILE A 61 8.65 6.42 5.56
CA ILE A 61 9.85 6.63 4.77
C ILE A 61 9.47 7.40 3.50
N SER A 62 10.24 8.42 3.14
CA SER A 62 9.93 9.26 1.99
C SER A 62 11.18 9.69 1.24
N ASN A 63 11.05 9.79 -0.08
CA ASN A 63 12.09 10.35 -0.94
C ASN A 63 12.02 11.89 -1.05
N HIS A 64 11.19 12.54 -0.26
CA HIS A 64 11.06 14.00 -0.19
C HIS A 64 11.20 14.50 1.25
N VAL A 65 11.87 15.63 1.42
CA VAL A 65 11.87 16.38 2.68
C VAL A 65 10.47 16.92 2.93
N ARG A 66 10.01 16.88 4.18
CA ARG A 66 8.78 17.53 4.63
C ARG A 66 9.12 18.52 5.72
N GLU A 67 8.58 19.72 5.62
CA GLU A 67 8.78 20.76 6.63
C GLU A 67 8.19 20.34 7.98
N GLU A 68 8.86 20.76 9.06
CA GLU A 68 8.53 20.38 10.44
C GLU A 68 7.10 20.77 10.86
N ASN A 69 6.53 21.78 10.20
CA ASN A 69 5.20 22.31 10.47
C ASN A 69 4.11 21.85 9.48
N THR A 70 4.34 20.76 8.76
CA THR A 70 3.26 20.12 7.99
C THR A 70 2.31 19.35 8.91
N SER A 71 1.05 19.20 8.51
CA SER A 71 0.05 18.42 9.26
C SER A 71 0.49 16.98 9.49
N VAL A 72 1.12 16.36 8.47
CA VAL A 72 1.67 15.00 8.53
C VAL A 72 2.79 14.91 9.57
N ILE A 73 3.81 15.78 9.51
CA ILE A 73 4.93 15.70 10.46
C ILE A 73 4.47 15.93 11.90
N ARG A 74 3.60 16.93 12.14
CA ARG A 74 3.01 17.12 13.49
C ARG A 74 2.26 15.89 13.98
N PHE A 75 1.51 15.23 13.10
CA PHE A 75 0.78 14.01 13.45
C PHE A 75 1.75 12.89 13.85
N LEU A 76 2.77 12.64 13.02
CA LEU A 76 3.78 11.59 13.26
C LEU A 76 4.54 11.85 14.56
N THR A 77 4.99 13.09 14.80
CA THR A 77 5.67 13.49 16.04
C THR A 77 4.80 13.27 17.28
N ARG A 78 3.52 13.67 17.24
CA ARG A 78 2.59 13.48 18.37
C ARG A 78 2.44 12.00 18.75
N HIS A 79 2.43 11.12 17.75
CA HIS A 79 2.28 9.68 17.93
C HIS A 79 3.61 8.92 18.03
N LYS A 80 4.74 9.64 18.04
CA LYS A 80 6.10 9.07 18.10
C LYS A 80 6.39 8.08 16.97
N ILE A 81 5.85 8.35 15.77
CA ILE A 81 6.14 7.59 14.56
C ILE A 81 7.31 8.30 13.84
N PRO A 82 8.49 7.66 13.71
CA PRO A 82 9.62 8.25 13.00
C PRO A 82 9.31 8.54 11.53
N TYR A 83 9.76 9.69 11.04
CA TYR A 83 9.79 10.03 9.63
C TYR A 83 11.25 9.99 9.14
N HIS A 84 11.52 9.20 8.11
CA HIS A 84 12.85 9.10 7.49
C HIS A 84 12.81 9.70 6.08
N PHE A 85 13.67 10.69 5.86
CA PHE A 85 13.94 11.19 4.53
C PHE A 85 15.12 10.42 3.93
N ILE A 86 14.85 9.64 2.89
CA ILE A 86 15.86 8.88 2.15
C ILE A 86 15.78 9.33 0.69
N PRO A 87 16.69 10.19 0.21
CA PRO A 87 16.61 10.70 -1.16
C PRO A 87 16.69 9.55 -2.15
N ALA A 88 15.88 9.60 -3.20
CA ALA A 88 15.92 8.61 -4.26
C ALA A 88 16.08 9.30 -5.62
N THR A 89 17.07 8.87 -6.36
CA THR A 89 17.35 9.28 -7.74
C THR A 89 17.33 8.05 -8.64
N LYS A 90 17.24 8.25 -9.96
CA LYS A 90 17.31 7.13 -10.91
C LYS A 90 18.59 6.28 -10.76
N LYS A 91 19.69 6.88 -10.30
CA LYS A 91 20.99 6.22 -10.14
C LYS A 91 21.19 5.61 -8.76
N ASN A 92 20.63 6.23 -7.71
CA ASN A 92 20.78 5.79 -6.35
C ASN A 92 19.47 5.92 -5.61
N LYS A 93 18.90 4.77 -5.20
CA LYS A 93 17.64 4.69 -4.46
C LYS A 93 17.83 4.42 -2.96
N HIS A 94 19.08 4.22 -2.51
CA HIS A 94 19.42 3.96 -1.11
C HIS A 94 18.57 2.84 -0.48
N GLU A 95 18.29 1.80 -1.27
CA GLU A 95 17.41 0.69 -0.89
C GLU A 95 17.93 -0.10 0.31
N GLU A 96 19.25 -0.18 0.50
CA GLU A 96 19.87 -0.81 1.67
C GLU A 96 19.48 -0.11 2.99
N GLU A 97 19.41 1.21 3.00
CA GLU A 97 19.01 2.00 4.18
C GLU A 97 17.52 1.76 4.49
N ILE A 98 16.68 1.72 3.44
CA ILE A 98 15.26 1.38 3.59
C ILE A 98 15.11 -0.03 4.18
N LEU A 99 15.84 -1.03 3.65
CA LEU A 99 15.81 -2.42 4.13
C LEU A 99 16.18 -2.53 5.62
N GLN A 100 17.17 -1.78 6.08
CA GLN A 100 17.56 -1.75 7.50
C GLN A 100 16.39 -1.29 8.39
N LEU A 101 15.72 -0.20 8.00
CA LEU A 101 14.59 0.38 8.75
C LEU A 101 13.37 -0.54 8.78
N ILE A 102 13.11 -1.28 7.70
CA ILE A 102 11.91 -2.12 7.56
C ILE A 102 12.15 -3.60 7.93
N SER A 103 13.36 -3.98 8.33
CA SER A 103 13.74 -5.38 8.60
C SER A 103 12.81 -6.11 9.58
N GLN A 104 12.28 -5.37 10.56
CA GLN A 104 11.38 -5.86 11.62
C GLN A 104 9.89 -5.61 11.34
N THR A 105 9.51 -5.30 10.09
CA THR A 105 8.11 -5.15 9.67
C THR A 105 7.58 -6.46 9.10
N ASP A 106 6.28 -6.66 9.22
CA ASP A 106 5.59 -7.84 8.71
C ASP A 106 5.22 -7.68 7.22
N PHE A 107 4.86 -6.47 6.80
CA PHE A 107 4.63 -6.12 5.40
C PHE A 107 4.82 -4.61 5.19
N LEU A 108 4.96 -4.20 3.93
CA LEU A 108 5.19 -2.82 3.53
C LEU A 108 3.97 -2.22 2.83
N VAL A 109 3.75 -0.92 3.00
CA VAL A 109 2.71 -0.19 2.28
C VAL A 109 3.34 0.91 1.44
N LEU A 110 3.09 0.91 0.13
CA LEU A 110 3.45 1.99 -0.79
C LEU A 110 2.23 2.91 -0.96
N ALA A 111 2.17 3.99 -0.18
CA ALA A 111 1.12 4.99 -0.24
C ALA A 111 1.51 6.07 -1.26
N HIS A 112 1.38 5.77 -2.56
CA HIS A 112 1.89 6.62 -3.65
C HIS A 112 3.41 6.85 -3.59
N TYR A 113 4.16 5.79 -3.31
CA TYR A 113 5.61 5.81 -3.50
C TYR A 113 5.93 5.67 -5.00
N MET A 114 6.59 6.67 -5.58
CA MET A 114 6.74 6.81 -7.03
C MET A 114 8.04 6.19 -7.57
N GLN A 115 8.88 5.62 -6.70
CA GLN A 115 10.10 4.94 -7.13
C GLN A 115 9.84 3.44 -7.28
N ILE A 116 10.30 2.90 -8.40
CA ILE A 116 10.28 1.46 -8.65
C ILE A 116 11.24 0.80 -7.67
N LEU A 117 10.81 -0.23 -6.95
CA LEU A 117 11.70 -1.03 -6.09
C LEU A 117 12.48 -2.02 -6.95
N SER A 118 13.78 -2.20 -6.68
CA SER A 118 14.59 -3.17 -7.44
C SER A 118 14.21 -4.62 -7.13
N PRO A 119 14.46 -5.58 -8.05
CA PRO A 119 14.28 -7.00 -7.77
C PRO A 119 15.06 -7.47 -6.53
N GLU A 120 16.26 -6.93 -6.31
CA GLU A 120 17.08 -7.27 -5.14
C GLU A 120 16.47 -6.77 -3.84
N PHE A 121 15.82 -5.59 -3.85
CA PHE A 121 15.05 -5.10 -2.71
C PHE A 121 13.89 -6.05 -2.39
N LEU A 122 13.10 -6.43 -3.40
CA LEU A 122 11.94 -7.32 -3.23
C LEU A 122 12.37 -8.68 -2.66
N LYS A 123 13.43 -9.25 -3.22
CA LYS A 123 14.01 -10.52 -2.78
C LYS A 123 14.56 -10.45 -1.36
N THR A 124 15.29 -9.38 -1.02
CA THR A 124 15.89 -9.20 0.32
C THR A 124 14.83 -8.94 1.38
N TYR A 125 13.81 -8.15 1.07
CA TYR A 125 12.71 -7.90 2.00
C TYR A 125 11.89 -9.17 2.25
N GLY A 126 11.60 -9.93 1.19
CA GLY A 126 11.04 -11.28 1.28
C GLY A 126 9.64 -11.38 1.90
N ARG A 127 8.92 -10.25 2.01
CA ARG A 127 7.57 -10.16 2.58
C ARG A 127 6.67 -9.34 1.66
N ASP A 128 5.37 -9.40 1.91
CA ASP A 128 4.38 -8.74 1.07
C ASP A 128 4.53 -7.21 1.11
N ILE A 129 4.26 -6.60 -0.03
CA ILE A 129 4.26 -5.16 -0.21
C ILE A 129 2.94 -4.81 -0.91
N ILE A 130 2.12 -3.99 -0.27
CA ILE A 130 0.84 -3.53 -0.81
C ILE A 130 1.05 -2.15 -1.44
N ASN A 131 0.73 -2.03 -2.73
CA ASN A 131 0.79 -0.76 -3.47
C ASN A 131 -0.61 -0.22 -3.78
N ILE A 132 -0.71 1.10 -3.90
CA ILE A 132 -1.86 1.77 -4.52
C ILE A 132 -1.45 2.33 -5.88
N HIS A 133 -2.09 1.82 -6.93
CA HIS A 133 -1.99 2.35 -8.28
C HIS A 133 -3.18 3.25 -8.59
N HIS A 134 -2.91 4.35 -9.29
CA HIS A 134 -3.93 5.27 -9.75
C HIS A 134 -4.59 4.69 -11.02
N GLY A 135 -5.91 4.52 -11.03
CA GLY A 135 -6.61 3.90 -12.15
C GLY A 135 -6.84 2.39 -12.00
N LEU A 136 -7.63 1.87 -12.93
CA LEU A 136 -7.84 0.43 -13.08
C LEU A 136 -6.72 -0.18 -13.90
N LEU A 137 -6.01 -1.15 -13.36
CA LEU A 137 -5.02 -1.88 -14.15
C LEU A 137 -5.74 -2.78 -15.19
N PRO A 138 -5.30 -2.79 -16.46
CA PRO A 138 -4.25 -1.94 -17.06
C PRO A 138 -4.78 -0.52 -17.42
N SER A 139 -4.05 0.53 -17.01
CA SER A 139 -4.45 1.95 -17.13
C SER A 139 -3.40 2.82 -17.83
N PHE A 140 -3.74 4.10 -18.10
CA PHE A 140 -2.86 5.13 -18.66
C PHE A 140 -1.47 5.13 -18.01
N LYS A 141 -0.42 5.05 -18.84
CA LYS A 141 0.99 5.03 -18.41
C LYS A 141 1.60 6.43 -18.51
N GLY A 142 2.62 6.71 -17.71
CA GLY A 142 3.43 7.93 -17.82
C GLY A 142 3.01 9.08 -16.89
N ALA A 143 3.46 10.29 -17.21
CA ALA A 143 3.33 11.44 -16.32
C ALA A 143 1.91 12.01 -16.29
N ASN A 144 1.46 12.45 -15.09
CA ASN A 144 0.17 13.11 -14.85
C ASN A 144 -1.07 12.34 -15.36
N PRO A 145 -1.33 11.15 -14.80
CA PRO A 145 -2.40 10.25 -15.23
C PRO A 145 -3.81 10.86 -15.13
N TYR A 146 -4.07 11.71 -14.12
CA TYR A 146 -5.38 12.36 -13.97
C TYR A 146 -5.66 13.30 -15.13
N LYS A 147 -4.66 14.09 -15.53
CA LYS A 147 -4.81 15.00 -16.67
C LYS A 147 -5.05 14.24 -17.96
N GLN A 148 -4.32 13.15 -18.19
CA GLN A 148 -4.53 12.29 -19.37
C GLN A 148 -5.95 11.72 -19.41
N ALA A 149 -6.43 11.17 -18.28
CA ALA A 149 -7.77 10.60 -18.19
C ALA A 149 -8.87 11.67 -18.36
N TYR A 150 -8.65 12.87 -17.80
CA TYR A 150 -9.54 14.02 -17.96
C TYR A 150 -9.61 14.48 -19.43
N GLU A 151 -8.46 14.66 -20.08
CA GLU A 151 -8.36 15.08 -21.50
C GLU A 151 -8.92 14.02 -22.46
N ALA A 152 -8.76 12.74 -22.13
CA ALA A 152 -9.37 11.63 -22.86
C ALA A 152 -10.91 11.56 -22.69
N GLY A 153 -11.47 12.35 -21.76
CA GLY A 153 -12.91 12.43 -21.56
C GLY A 153 -13.52 11.12 -21.05
N VAL A 154 -12.77 10.34 -20.25
CA VAL A 154 -13.25 9.08 -19.68
C VAL A 154 -14.55 9.29 -18.89
N LYS A 155 -15.37 8.24 -18.79
CA LYS A 155 -16.63 8.26 -18.03
C LYS A 155 -16.55 7.50 -16.70
N LEU A 156 -15.44 6.79 -16.50
CA LEU A 156 -15.11 6.05 -15.30
C LEU A 156 -13.65 6.29 -14.96
N ILE A 157 -13.38 6.43 -13.67
CA ILE A 157 -12.05 6.42 -13.08
C ILE A 157 -12.00 5.30 -12.04
N GLY A 158 -10.80 4.91 -11.65
CA GLY A 158 -10.62 3.87 -10.64
C GLY A 158 -9.34 4.01 -9.85
N ALA A 159 -9.14 3.08 -8.93
CA ALA A 159 -7.89 2.85 -8.23
C ALA A 159 -7.73 1.34 -8.00
N THR A 160 -6.49 0.86 -7.96
CA THR A 160 -6.18 -0.56 -7.78
C THR A 160 -5.16 -0.75 -6.69
N SER A 161 -5.51 -1.49 -5.65
CA SER A 161 -4.54 -1.99 -4.67
C SER A 161 -4.13 -3.40 -5.03
N HIS A 162 -2.83 -3.66 -5.02
CA HIS A 162 -2.26 -4.94 -5.43
C HIS A 162 -0.97 -5.23 -4.65
N PHE A 163 -0.56 -6.49 -4.65
CA PHE A 163 0.77 -6.86 -4.18
C PHE A 163 1.84 -6.43 -5.20
N VAL A 164 3.00 -5.99 -4.74
CA VAL A 164 4.13 -5.67 -5.62
C VAL A 164 4.85 -6.95 -6.02
N THR A 165 5.20 -7.02 -7.31
CA THR A 165 6.04 -8.06 -7.91
C THR A 165 7.22 -7.41 -8.63
N GLU A 166 8.14 -8.22 -9.16
CA GLU A 166 9.24 -7.70 -9.99
C GLU A 166 8.73 -6.96 -11.23
N GLU A 167 7.63 -7.44 -11.80
CA GLU A 167 6.91 -6.74 -12.88
C GLU A 167 6.13 -5.55 -12.32
N LEU A 168 6.41 -4.36 -12.88
CA LEU A 168 5.82 -3.09 -12.44
C LEU A 168 4.31 -3.08 -12.67
N ASP A 169 3.56 -2.84 -11.59
CA ASP A 169 2.10 -2.73 -11.58
C ASP A 169 1.37 -3.96 -12.21
N ASP A 170 1.97 -5.16 -12.15
CA ASP A 170 1.39 -6.43 -12.66
C ASP A 170 1.10 -7.47 -11.56
N GLY A 171 1.28 -7.09 -10.29
CA GLY A 171 1.11 -8.03 -9.20
C GLY A 171 -0.36 -8.36 -8.88
N PRO A 172 -0.62 -9.42 -8.09
CA PRO A 172 -1.97 -9.85 -7.78
C PRO A 172 -2.83 -8.75 -7.15
N ILE A 173 -3.96 -8.46 -7.79
CA ILE A 173 -4.93 -7.44 -7.36
C ILE A 173 -5.59 -7.88 -6.05
N ILE A 174 -5.70 -6.95 -5.09
CA ILE A 174 -6.39 -7.12 -3.81
C ILE A 174 -7.77 -6.45 -3.85
N GLU A 175 -7.83 -5.21 -4.34
CA GLU A 175 -9.06 -4.41 -4.34
C GLU A 175 -9.05 -3.44 -5.52
N GLN A 176 -10.23 -3.16 -6.08
CA GLN A 176 -10.42 -2.16 -7.11
C GLN A 176 -11.68 -1.36 -6.83
N MET A 177 -11.55 -0.04 -6.90
CA MET A 177 -12.70 0.86 -6.76
C MET A 177 -12.88 1.66 -8.03
N ILE A 178 -14.13 2.02 -8.33
CA ILE A 178 -14.50 2.84 -9.48
C ILE A 178 -15.44 3.96 -9.08
N GLU A 179 -15.35 5.08 -9.80
CA GLU A 179 -16.33 6.16 -9.72
C GLU A 179 -16.67 6.70 -11.11
N ARG A 180 -17.90 7.16 -11.27
CA ARG A 180 -18.36 7.82 -12.50
C ARG A 180 -17.93 9.28 -12.54
N VAL A 181 -17.41 9.68 -13.70
CA VAL A 181 -17.07 11.06 -14.03
C VAL A 181 -17.81 11.49 -15.29
N SER A 182 -17.98 12.79 -15.47
CA SER A 182 -18.78 13.40 -16.51
C SER A 182 -18.09 14.63 -17.09
N HIS A 183 -18.61 15.13 -18.21
CA HIS A 183 -18.13 16.37 -18.82
C HIS A 183 -18.37 17.62 -17.95
N ARG A 184 -19.12 17.50 -16.85
CA ARG A 184 -19.36 18.59 -15.90
C ARG A 184 -18.28 18.68 -14.83
N ASP A 185 -17.48 17.63 -14.66
CA ASP A 185 -16.37 17.64 -13.72
C ASP A 185 -15.28 18.58 -14.25
N SER A 186 -14.77 19.46 -13.40
CA SER A 186 -13.53 20.19 -13.64
C SER A 186 -12.33 19.27 -13.37
N LEU A 187 -11.15 19.62 -13.86
CA LEU A 187 -9.90 18.89 -13.56
C LEU A 187 -9.65 18.75 -12.05
N GLU A 188 -10.02 19.76 -11.27
CA GLU A 188 -9.92 19.74 -9.81
C GLU A 188 -10.87 18.71 -9.20
N SER A 189 -12.16 18.74 -9.56
CA SER A 189 -13.13 17.75 -9.07
C SER A 189 -12.78 16.32 -9.49
N PHE A 190 -12.22 16.15 -10.68
CA PHE A 190 -11.72 14.87 -11.19
C PHE A 190 -10.56 14.35 -10.35
N ALA A 191 -9.59 15.21 -10.02
CA ALA A 191 -8.46 14.86 -9.18
C ALA A 191 -8.90 14.51 -7.75
N MET A 192 -9.86 15.25 -7.17
CA MET A 192 -10.41 14.95 -5.85
C MET A 192 -11.08 13.57 -5.79
N LYS A 193 -11.92 13.23 -6.78
CA LYS A 193 -12.55 11.90 -6.89
C LYS A 193 -11.51 10.79 -7.05
N SER A 194 -10.51 11.01 -7.89
CA SER A 194 -9.42 10.05 -8.09
C SER A 194 -8.64 9.78 -6.80
N GLN A 195 -8.28 10.83 -6.06
CA GLN A 195 -7.61 10.71 -4.76
C GLN A 195 -8.49 10.00 -3.73
N TYR A 196 -9.80 10.28 -3.71
CA TYR A 196 -10.75 9.59 -2.84
C TYR A 196 -10.75 8.08 -3.06
N LEU A 197 -10.81 7.65 -4.33
CA LEU A 197 -10.73 6.23 -4.68
C LEU A 197 -9.42 5.59 -4.22
N GLU A 198 -8.29 6.26 -4.42
CA GLU A 198 -6.98 5.76 -4.01
C GLU A 198 -6.90 5.55 -2.50
N LYS A 199 -7.38 6.52 -1.71
CA LYS A 199 -7.43 6.45 -0.25
C LYS A 199 -8.27 5.27 0.22
N ALA A 200 -9.50 5.19 -0.27
CA ALA A 200 -10.46 4.18 0.15
C ALA A 200 -10.01 2.76 -0.26
N CYS A 201 -9.49 2.62 -1.47
CA CYS A 201 -8.97 1.36 -2.01
C CYS A 201 -7.80 0.84 -1.17
N LEU A 202 -6.81 1.70 -0.85
CA LEU A 202 -5.65 1.30 -0.06
C LEU A 202 -6.04 0.87 1.35
N VAL A 203 -6.87 1.65 2.04
CA VAL A 203 -7.31 1.34 3.41
C VAL A 203 -8.07 0.01 3.45
N LYS A 204 -8.94 -0.25 2.45
CA LYS A 204 -9.70 -1.49 2.35
C LYS A 204 -8.79 -2.70 2.10
N ALA A 205 -7.81 -2.57 1.21
CA ALA A 205 -6.83 -3.63 0.94
C ALA A 205 -5.99 -3.98 2.18
N ILE A 206 -5.50 -2.96 2.92
CA ILE A 206 -4.76 -3.18 4.17
C ILE A 206 -5.64 -3.90 5.20
N LYS A 207 -6.92 -3.50 5.31
CA LYS A 207 -7.84 -4.15 6.24
C LYS A 207 -8.07 -5.62 5.89
N TYR A 208 -8.34 -5.94 4.63
CA TYR A 208 -8.47 -7.32 4.17
C TYR A 208 -7.22 -8.15 4.45
N TYR A 209 -6.03 -7.57 4.24
CA TYR A 209 -4.77 -8.24 4.56
C TYR A 209 -4.66 -8.52 6.07
N CYS A 210 -4.95 -7.51 6.90
CA CYS A 210 -4.84 -7.63 8.35
C CYS A 210 -5.81 -8.66 8.94
N ASP A 211 -7.02 -8.73 8.38
CA ASP A 211 -8.10 -9.63 8.77
C ASP A 211 -7.92 -11.06 8.21
N LEU A 212 -6.79 -11.36 7.57
CA LEU A 212 -6.49 -12.65 6.91
C LEU A 212 -7.54 -13.06 5.86
N ARG A 213 -8.11 -12.07 5.16
CA ARG A 213 -9.14 -12.28 4.15
C ARG A 213 -8.58 -12.47 2.74
N ILE A 214 -7.27 -12.48 2.57
CA ILE A 214 -6.61 -12.57 1.27
C ILE A 214 -5.78 -13.85 1.20
N LEU A 215 -5.99 -14.64 0.16
CA LEU A 215 -5.13 -15.77 -0.19
C LEU A 215 -4.55 -15.58 -1.58
N HIS A 216 -3.24 -15.80 -1.74
CA HIS A 216 -2.62 -15.87 -3.05
C HIS A 216 -3.14 -17.09 -3.82
N HIS A 217 -3.54 -16.89 -5.08
CA HIS A 217 -3.98 -17.95 -5.97
C HIS A 217 -3.19 -17.93 -7.28
N GLY A 218 -2.25 -18.86 -7.40
CA GLY A 218 -1.27 -18.84 -8.48
C GLY A 218 -0.35 -17.61 -8.37
N GLN A 219 0.19 -17.17 -9.51
CA GLN A 219 1.17 -16.07 -9.55
C GLN A 219 0.52 -14.68 -9.71
N ARG A 220 -0.74 -14.60 -10.16
CA ARG A 220 -1.36 -13.34 -10.63
C ARG A 220 -2.68 -12.98 -9.96
N LYS A 221 -3.22 -13.81 -9.08
CA LYS A 221 -4.57 -13.61 -8.52
C LYS A 221 -4.56 -13.72 -7.01
N THR A 222 -5.57 -13.11 -6.41
CA THR A 222 -5.93 -13.33 -5.03
C THR A 222 -7.34 -13.89 -4.96
N ILE A 223 -7.64 -14.59 -3.86
CA ILE A 223 -8.99 -14.88 -3.41
C ILE A 223 -9.22 -13.98 -2.20
N VAL A 224 -10.26 -13.16 -2.26
CA VAL A 224 -10.61 -12.21 -1.20
C VAL A 224 -11.95 -12.62 -0.60
N PHE A 225 -12.01 -12.78 0.73
CA PHE A 225 -13.22 -13.11 1.49
C PHE A 225 -13.85 -11.81 2.04
N ASP A 226 -14.86 -11.27 1.35
CA ASP A 226 -15.50 -9.98 1.66
C ASP A 226 -16.59 -10.03 2.74
#